data_AF-A0A852LCH6-F1
#
_entry.id   AF-A0A852LCH6-F1
#
_cell.length_a   1.000
_cell.length_b   1.000
_cell.length_c   1.000
_cell.angle_alpha   90.00
_cell.angle_beta   90.00
_cell.angle_gamma   90.00
#
_symmetry.space_group_name_H-M   'P 1'
#
loop_
_entity.id
_entity.type
_entity.pdbx_description
1 polymer ?
#
loop_
_entity_poly.entity_id
_entity_poly.type
_entity_poly.pdbx_seq_one_letter_code
_entity_poly.pdbx_strand_id
1 'polypeptide(L)'
;MQLLTMMLLSLTLFLSMLAQAGAQFPRQCATVESLRSGMCCPDYFPVFGPGTDRCGVSTGRGRCVPVTVDSRPHGPQYIHDGRDDREQWPIRFFNQTCRCNGNFSGYNCGSCRPGWSGPTCNQQINIVRRNLLDLSAEDRRRFVNALHQAKVTIHPDIVIATRRREEIFGPDGNTPQFENISIYNYFVWSHYYSVRKTFLGAGQQSFGGIDFSHEGPAFVTWHRYHLLQLERDMQNMLQDPTFGLPYWNFATGQNTCDICSDDLMGARSNFDVSLISQNSIFSQWRVLCEGIEDYETLGTICNSTEGGPIRRNPAGNVARPMVQRLPDPEDVAQCLEVGLFDTPPFYSNSTDSFRNTVEGYSDPSGKYDPAVRSLHNLAHLFLNGTGGQTHLSPNDPIFVLLHTFTDAVFDEWLRRYSA
;
A
#
# COMPACT_ATOMS: atom_id res chain seq x y z
N MET A 1 -35.55 14.39 26.83
CA MET A 1 -34.66 15.33 26.10
C MET A 1 -33.17 15.19 26.47
N GLN A 2 -32.74 14.03 26.98
CA GLN A 2 -31.33 13.76 27.36
C GLN A 2 -30.75 12.48 26.72
N LEU A 3 -31.55 11.72 25.96
CA LEU A 3 -31.10 10.52 25.23
C LEU A 3 -30.75 10.78 23.75
N LEU A 4 -31.18 11.92 23.18
CA LEU A 4 -30.84 12.25 21.78
C LEU A 4 -29.45 12.90 21.63
N THR A 5 -28.87 13.41 22.72
CA THR A 5 -27.59 14.13 22.71
C THR A 5 -26.37 13.21 22.82
N MET A 6 -26.52 11.97 23.32
CA MET A 6 -25.40 11.01 23.38
C MET A 6 -25.12 10.28 22.06
N MET A 7 -26.10 10.20 21.16
CA MET A 7 -25.95 9.51 19.88
C MET A 7 -25.28 10.37 18.79
N LEU A 8 -25.31 11.70 18.94
CA LEU A 8 -24.65 12.67 18.05
C LEU A 8 -23.18 12.92 18.41
N LEU A 9 -22.76 12.54 19.62
CA LEU A 9 -21.36 12.66 20.09
C LEU A 9 -20.50 11.42 19.77
N SER A 10 -21.12 10.28 19.47
CA SER A 10 -20.43 9.07 19.01
C SER A 10 -20.13 9.07 17.50
N LEU A 11 -20.87 9.85 16.70
CA LEU A 11 -20.68 9.90 15.25
C LEU A 11 -19.62 10.90 14.78
N THR A 12 -19.23 11.85 15.64
CA THR A 12 -18.23 12.90 15.32
C THR A 12 -16.82 12.56 15.79
N LEU A 13 -16.62 11.48 16.56
CA LEU A 13 -15.31 11.08 17.07
C LEU A 13 -14.58 10.03 16.21
N PHE A 14 -15.23 9.45 15.20
CA PHE A 14 -14.61 8.44 14.31
C PHE A 14 -14.04 9.00 12.99
N LEU A 15 -14.21 10.30 12.73
CA LEU A 15 -13.79 10.95 11.48
C LEU A 15 -12.50 11.80 11.57
N SER A 16 -11.73 11.70 12.67
CA SER A 16 -10.55 12.55 12.89
C SER A 16 -9.26 11.83 13.30
N MET A 17 -9.14 10.52 13.09
CA MET A 17 -7.92 9.76 13.47
C MET A 17 -7.27 9.01 12.30
N LEU A 18 -7.36 9.56 11.07
CA LEU A 18 -6.46 9.14 9.99
C LEU A 18 -5.30 10.14 9.93
N ALA A 19 -4.32 9.95 10.80
CA ALA A 19 -2.98 10.47 10.53
C ALA A 19 -2.48 9.70 9.31
N GLN A 20 -2.38 10.38 8.17
CA GLN A 20 -1.82 9.79 6.96
C GLN A 20 -0.34 9.50 7.23
N ALA A 21 0.00 8.22 7.38
CA ALA A 21 1.37 7.76 7.44
C ALA A 21 1.82 7.43 6.01
N GLY A 22 2.80 8.17 5.50
CA GLY A 22 3.57 7.71 4.34
C GLY A 22 4.51 6.58 4.77
N ALA A 23 4.81 5.66 3.86
CA ALA A 23 5.80 4.61 4.12
C ALA A 23 7.24 5.14 4.12
N GLN A 24 7.44 6.36 3.62
CA GLN A 24 8.75 6.95 3.40
C GLN A 24 8.69 8.50 3.38
N PHE A 25 9.85 9.16 3.30
CA PHE A 25 9.99 10.59 3.55
C PHE A 25 10.08 11.46 2.29
N PRO A 26 9.57 12.70 2.35
CA PRO A 26 9.85 13.71 1.33
C PRO A 26 11.35 13.93 1.17
N ARG A 27 11.81 14.17 -0.06
CA ARG A 27 13.23 14.45 -0.37
C ARG A 27 13.80 15.62 0.43
N GLN A 28 12.97 16.61 0.78
CA GLN A 28 13.35 17.76 1.62
C GLN A 28 13.63 17.35 3.08
N CYS A 29 13.10 16.21 3.52
CA CYS A 29 13.36 15.63 4.84
C CYS A 29 14.46 14.57 4.82
N ALA A 30 14.84 14.03 3.65
CA ALA A 30 15.92 13.07 3.47
C ALA A 30 17.32 13.73 3.48
N THR A 31 17.55 14.60 4.46
CA THR A 31 18.78 15.38 4.61
C THR A 31 19.39 15.18 6.00
N VAL A 32 20.68 15.45 6.14
CA VAL A 32 21.37 15.33 7.44
C VAL A 32 20.73 16.22 8.49
N GLU A 33 20.39 17.46 8.14
CA GLU A 33 19.77 18.44 9.04
C GLU A 33 18.39 17.98 9.55
N SER A 34 17.52 17.55 8.64
CA SER A 34 16.17 17.09 8.98
C SER A 34 16.20 15.83 9.84
N LEU A 35 17.04 14.85 9.50
CA LEU A 35 17.17 13.59 10.26
C LEU A 35 17.78 13.80 11.66
N ARG A 36 18.71 14.76 11.81
CA ARG A 36 19.30 15.08 13.12
C ARG A 36 18.35 15.89 14.00
N SER A 37 17.59 16.80 13.41
CA SER A 37 16.59 17.59 14.15
C SER A 37 15.37 16.78 14.56
N GLY A 38 15.10 15.65 13.88
CA GLY A 38 13.88 14.86 14.09
C GLY A 38 12.62 15.55 13.56
N MET A 39 12.78 16.58 12.72
CA MET A 39 11.69 17.39 12.18
C MET A 39 11.56 17.19 10.67
N CYS A 40 10.42 16.66 10.23
CA CYS A 40 10.03 16.65 8.81
C CYS A 40 8.86 17.60 8.59
N CYS A 41 9.19 18.89 8.48
CA CYS A 41 8.23 19.97 8.25
C CYS A 41 8.74 20.91 7.15
N PRO A 42 8.70 20.47 5.88
CA PRO A 42 9.17 21.28 4.77
C PRO A 42 8.24 22.47 4.49
N ASP A 43 8.78 23.48 3.83
CA ASP A 43 8.02 24.68 3.44
C ASP A 43 7.01 24.35 2.34
N TYR A 44 5.88 25.07 2.34
CA TYR A 44 4.96 25.09 1.21
C TYR A 44 5.39 26.12 0.17
N PHE A 45 5.55 27.39 0.57
CA PHE A 45 5.98 28.46 -0.33
C PHE A 45 6.89 29.48 0.40
N PRO A 46 8.21 29.23 0.49
CA PRO A 46 9.15 30.00 1.31
C PRO A 46 9.58 31.32 0.65
N VAL A 47 8.69 32.31 0.58
CA VAL A 47 8.94 33.64 -0.04
C VAL A 47 10.04 34.42 0.69
N PHE A 48 10.11 34.30 2.02
CA PHE A 48 11.01 35.07 2.87
C PHE A 48 12.29 34.32 3.26
N GLY A 49 12.55 33.19 2.60
CA GLY A 49 13.70 32.32 2.84
C GLY A 49 13.32 30.95 3.42
N PRO A 50 14.27 30.00 3.47
CA PRO A 50 14.03 28.65 3.97
C PRO A 50 13.52 28.64 5.42
N GLY A 51 12.56 27.77 5.71
CA GLY A 51 11.96 27.58 7.03
C GLY A 51 10.91 28.62 7.41
N THR A 52 10.57 29.56 6.52
CA THR A 52 9.60 30.64 6.82
C THR A 52 8.15 30.25 6.60
N ASP A 53 7.88 29.13 5.92
CA ASP A 53 6.52 28.68 5.59
C ASP A 53 6.32 27.18 5.81
N ARG A 54 6.94 26.65 6.88
CA ARG A 54 6.84 25.23 7.25
C ARG A 54 5.38 24.84 7.39
N CYS A 55 4.98 23.80 6.66
CA CYS A 55 3.60 23.30 6.64
C CYS A 55 2.55 24.33 6.17
N GLY A 56 2.95 25.36 5.42
CA GLY A 56 2.05 26.40 4.92
C GLY A 56 1.47 27.29 6.03
N VAL A 57 2.24 27.53 7.10
CA VAL A 57 1.80 28.32 8.26
C VAL A 57 1.43 29.76 7.88
N SER A 58 2.11 30.37 6.91
CA SER A 58 1.85 31.75 6.47
C SER A 58 0.47 31.92 5.83
N THR A 59 -0.08 30.85 5.26
CA THR A 59 -1.39 30.82 4.60
C THR A 59 -2.45 30.09 5.43
N GLY A 60 -2.13 29.69 6.67
CA GLY A 60 -3.04 28.99 7.56
C GLY A 60 -3.34 27.55 7.16
N ARG A 61 -2.57 26.96 6.23
CA ARG A 61 -2.77 25.59 5.74
C ARG A 61 -2.43 24.51 6.77
N GLY A 62 -1.51 24.80 7.67
CA GLY A 62 -1.07 23.85 8.67
C GLY A 62 0.01 24.40 9.57
N ARG A 63 0.57 23.52 10.39
CA ARG A 63 1.68 23.83 11.29
C ARG A 63 2.51 22.58 11.58
N CYS A 64 3.77 22.79 11.92
CA CYS A 64 4.63 21.72 12.40
C CYS A 64 4.29 21.39 13.85
N VAL A 65 4.06 20.12 14.17
CA VAL A 65 3.64 19.66 15.51
C VAL A 65 4.33 18.34 15.87
N PRO A 66 4.42 17.99 17.17
CA PRO A 66 4.81 16.66 17.58
C PRO A 66 3.91 15.59 16.97
N VAL A 67 4.53 14.49 16.53
CA VAL A 67 3.86 13.31 16.02
C VAL A 67 3.08 12.64 17.15
N THR A 68 1.89 12.13 16.82
CA THR A 68 1.12 11.27 17.72
C THR A 68 1.22 9.84 17.20
N VAL A 69 1.68 8.92 18.04
CA VAL A 69 1.82 7.49 17.72
C VAL A 69 1.04 6.65 18.70
N ASP A 70 0.64 5.45 18.27
CA ASP A 70 0.08 4.48 19.20
C ASP A 70 1.17 3.96 20.15
N SER A 71 0.84 3.90 21.44
CA SER A 71 1.73 3.45 22.51
C SER A 71 1.12 2.28 23.29
N ARG A 72 0.01 1.73 22.80
CA ARG A 72 -0.61 0.55 23.40
C ARG A 72 0.25 -0.68 23.11
N PRO A 73 0.19 -1.71 23.96
CA PRO A 73 0.91 -2.95 23.68
C PRO A 73 0.39 -3.63 22.41
N HIS A 74 1.29 -4.26 21.65
CA HIS A 74 0.95 -5.15 20.55
C HIS A 74 0.87 -6.61 21.01
N GLY A 75 0.46 -7.50 20.09
CA GLY A 75 0.39 -8.94 20.36
C GLY A 75 1.76 -9.54 20.75
N PRO A 76 1.76 -10.68 21.48
CA PRO A 76 2.98 -11.31 22.00
C PRO A 76 3.85 -11.98 20.92
N GLN A 77 3.41 -11.98 19.67
CA GLN A 77 4.12 -12.58 18.55
C GLN A 77 5.44 -11.87 18.25
N TYR A 78 5.46 -10.54 18.38
CA TYR A 78 6.68 -9.76 18.25
C TYR A 78 7.38 -9.64 19.60
N ILE A 79 8.63 -10.12 19.67
CA ILE A 79 9.42 -10.21 20.91
C ILE A 79 10.72 -9.39 20.85
N HIS A 80 10.81 -8.46 19.89
CA HIS A 80 12.05 -7.74 19.56
C HIS A 80 11.91 -6.23 19.66
N ASP A 81 11.12 -5.72 20.61
CA ASP A 81 10.97 -4.29 20.85
C ASP A 81 12.32 -3.56 20.93
N GLY A 82 12.40 -2.41 20.25
CA GLY A 82 13.60 -1.58 20.14
C GLY A 82 14.55 -2.00 19.02
N ARG A 83 14.18 -2.95 18.16
CA ARG A 83 15.08 -3.50 17.11
C ARG A 83 14.65 -3.15 15.70
N ASP A 84 13.40 -2.73 15.48
CA ASP A 84 12.88 -2.41 14.16
C ASP A 84 12.49 -0.94 14.02
N ASP A 85 12.92 -0.33 12.91
CA ASP A 85 12.67 1.07 12.57
C ASP A 85 11.16 1.39 12.39
N ARG A 86 10.34 0.36 12.15
CA ARG A 86 8.90 0.47 11.92
C ARG A 86 8.08 0.52 13.22
N GLU A 87 8.68 0.20 14.36
CA GLU A 87 8.01 0.32 15.65
C GLU A 87 7.63 1.77 15.94
N GLN A 88 6.39 1.98 16.40
CA GLN A 88 5.86 3.32 16.69
C GLN A 88 6.12 4.31 15.54
N TRP A 89 5.96 3.84 14.30
CA TRP A 89 6.23 4.64 13.11
C TRP A 89 5.57 6.02 13.18
N PRO A 90 6.26 7.13 12.85
CA PRO A 90 7.63 7.25 12.30
C PRO A 90 8.73 7.68 13.29
N ILE A 91 8.56 7.53 14.62
CA ILE A 91 9.38 8.28 15.61
C ILE A 91 10.87 7.89 15.66
N ARG A 92 11.26 6.77 15.05
CA ARG A 92 12.67 6.39 14.87
C ARG A 92 13.43 7.36 13.95
N PHE A 93 12.71 8.09 13.10
CA PHE A 93 13.25 9.09 12.18
C PHE A 93 12.80 10.51 12.55
N PHE A 94 11.50 10.73 12.71
CA PHE A 94 10.93 12.06 12.92
C PHE A 94 9.89 12.06 14.03
N ASN A 95 10.05 12.96 15.00
CA ASN A 95 9.09 13.19 16.08
C ASN A 95 8.25 14.46 15.87
N GLN A 96 8.49 15.22 14.79
CA GLN A 96 7.69 16.37 14.38
C GLN A 96 7.34 16.30 12.88
N THR A 97 6.06 16.50 12.57
CA THR A 97 5.53 16.50 11.19
C THR A 97 4.49 17.59 10.97
N CYS A 98 4.16 17.84 9.70
CA CYS A 98 3.09 18.75 9.35
C CYS A 98 1.71 18.19 9.72
N ARG A 99 0.92 18.99 10.44
CA ARG A 99 -0.52 18.77 10.63
C ARG A 99 -1.29 19.85 9.90
N CYS A 100 -2.08 19.43 8.93
CA CYS A 100 -2.84 20.32 8.05
C CYS A 100 -4.22 20.66 8.65
N ASN A 101 -4.67 21.88 8.39
CA ASN A 101 -5.95 22.40 8.84
C ASN A 101 -7.06 22.09 7.83
N GLY A 102 -8.29 21.89 8.31
CA GLY A 102 -9.46 21.68 7.44
C GLY A 102 -9.24 20.57 6.41
N ASN A 103 -9.53 20.87 5.15
CA ASN A 103 -9.40 19.95 4.01
C ASN A 103 -8.03 19.98 3.33
N PHE A 104 -7.04 20.71 3.86
CA PHE A 104 -5.66 20.62 3.38
C PHE A 104 -5.03 19.27 3.77
N SER A 105 -4.10 18.80 2.95
CA SER A 105 -3.31 17.59 3.18
C SER A 105 -1.95 17.65 2.46
N GLY A 106 -1.20 16.55 2.52
CA GLY A 106 0.14 16.42 1.92
C GLY A 106 1.25 16.75 2.92
N TYR A 107 2.47 16.37 2.57
CA TYR A 107 3.63 16.42 3.46
C TYR A 107 4.02 17.85 3.91
N ASN A 108 3.60 18.88 3.18
CA ASN A 108 3.76 20.29 3.53
C ASN A 108 2.42 21.06 3.59
N CYS A 109 1.28 20.36 3.62
CA CYS A 109 -0.07 20.93 3.55
C CYS A 109 -0.42 21.67 2.24
N GLY A 110 0.36 21.44 1.18
CA GLY A 110 0.15 22.04 -0.14
C GLY A 110 -0.95 21.39 -0.97
N SER A 111 -1.42 20.19 -0.61
CA SER A 111 -2.44 19.43 -1.33
C SER A 111 -3.78 19.45 -0.61
N CYS A 112 -4.78 18.77 -1.17
CA CYS A 112 -6.09 18.59 -0.57
C CYS A 112 -6.29 17.15 -0.11
N ARG A 113 -7.14 16.96 0.91
CA ARG A 113 -7.63 15.65 1.34
C ARG A 113 -8.31 14.92 0.16
N PRO A 114 -8.32 13.57 0.16
CA PRO A 114 -9.12 12.79 -0.78
C PRO A 114 -10.57 13.30 -0.85
N GLY A 115 -11.13 13.41 -2.05
CA GLY A 115 -12.47 13.98 -2.29
C GLY A 115 -12.54 15.51 -2.39
N TRP A 116 -11.42 16.22 -2.19
CA TRP A 116 -11.33 17.67 -2.31
C TRP A 116 -10.26 18.11 -3.31
N SER A 117 -10.49 19.26 -3.97
CA SER A 117 -9.60 19.88 -4.94
C SER A 117 -9.70 21.42 -4.90
N GLY A 118 -8.96 22.06 -5.81
CA GLY A 118 -8.87 23.51 -5.91
C GLY A 118 -7.83 24.12 -4.96
N PRO A 119 -7.45 25.39 -5.18
CA PRO A 119 -6.38 26.04 -4.41
C PRO A 119 -6.69 26.15 -2.92
N THR A 120 -7.96 26.16 -2.53
CA THR A 120 -8.42 26.27 -1.13
C THR A 120 -9.06 24.99 -0.59
N CYS A 121 -9.00 23.88 -1.34
CA CYS A 121 -9.56 22.58 -0.94
C CYS A 121 -11.05 22.61 -0.56
N ASN A 122 -11.83 23.41 -1.30
CA ASN A 122 -13.27 23.59 -1.09
C ASN A 122 -14.13 23.06 -2.24
N GLN A 123 -13.51 22.53 -3.31
CA GLN A 123 -14.22 21.91 -4.43
C GLN A 123 -14.27 20.41 -4.19
N GLN A 124 -15.47 19.83 -4.17
CA GLN A 124 -15.60 18.38 -4.04
C GLN A 124 -15.36 17.71 -5.39
N ILE A 125 -14.66 16.57 -5.35
CA ILE A 125 -14.47 15.69 -6.49
C ILE A 125 -15.00 14.32 -6.13
N ASN A 126 -15.65 13.66 -7.08
CA ASN A 126 -16.08 12.28 -6.94
C ASN A 126 -15.48 11.45 -8.06
N ILE A 127 -14.71 10.43 -7.71
CA ILE A 127 -14.00 9.56 -8.63
C ILE A 127 -14.64 8.18 -8.50
N VAL A 128 -14.96 7.57 -9.63
CA VAL A 128 -15.59 6.25 -9.66
C VAL A 128 -14.59 5.23 -10.18
N ARG A 129 -14.21 4.30 -9.31
CA ARG A 129 -13.45 3.10 -9.70
C ARG A 129 -14.40 2.12 -10.37
N ARG A 130 -14.09 1.74 -11.62
CA ARG A 130 -14.94 0.89 -12.48
C ARG A 130 -14.28 -0.45 -12.73
N ASN A 131 -15.07 -1.46 -13.12
CA ASN A 131 -14.51 -2.73 -13.59
C ASN A 131 -13.66 -2.46 -14.83
N LEU A 132 -12.42 -2.98 -14.86
CA LEU A 132 -11.52 -2.85 -15.99
C LEU A 132 -12.13 -3.36 -17.30
N LEU A 133 -12.90 -4.45 -17.23
CA LEU A 133 -13.55 -5.05 -18.39
C LEU A 133 -14.73 -4.20 -18.92
N ASP A 134 -15.30 -3.30 -18.13
CA ASP A 134 -16.38 -2.39 -18.55
C ASP A 134 -15.87 -1.06 -19.13
N LEU A 135 -14.55 -0.85 -19.11
CA LEU A 135 -13.92 0.34 -19.70
C LEU A 135 -13.93 0.26 -21.22
N SER A 136 -14.01 1.44 -21.87
CA SER A 136 -13.84 1.56 -23.31
C SER A 136 -12.43 1.13 -23.74
N ALA A 137 -12.23 0.77 -25.01
CA ALA A 137 -10.90 0.44 -25.53
C ALA A 137 -9.89 1.59 -25.35
N GLU A 138 -10.35 2.83 -25.42
CA GLU A 138 -9.52 4.02 -25.18
C GLU A 138 -9.14 4.14 -23.70
N ASP A 139 -10.09 3.98 -22.78
CA ASP A 139 -9.84 4.04 -21.33
C ASP A 139 -8.93 2.91 -20.86
N ARG A 140 -9.07 1.69 -21.40
CA ARG A 140 -8.17 0.55 -21.14
C ARG A 140 -6.74 0.89 -21.54
N ARG A 141 -6.54 1.39 -22.77
CA ARG A 141 -5.21 1.82 -23.25
C ARG A 141 -4.66 2.97 -22.42
N ARG A 142 -5.51 3.94 -22.04
CA ARG A 142 -5.14 5.06 -21.17
C ARG A 142 -4.64 4.56 -19.82
N PHE A 143 -5.33 3.60 -19.20
CA PHE A 143 -4.93 2.99 -17.94
C PHE A 143 -3.60 2.23 -18.04
N VAL A 144 -3.43 1.37 -19.05
CA VAL A 144 -2.17 0.63 -19.28
C VAL A 144 -1.00 1.59 -19.50
N ASN A 145 -1.19 2.63 -20.32
CA ASN A 145 -0.18 3.66 -20.55
C ASN A 145 0.15 4.44 -19.27
N ALA A 146 -0.86 4.78 -18.46
CA ALA A 146 -0.65 5.48 -17.20
C ALA A 146 0.15 4.65 -16.20
N LEU A 147 -0.12 3.34 -16.08
CA LEU A 147 0.68 2.45 -15.24
C LEU A 147 2.15 2.41 -15.69
N HIS A 148 2.39 2.29 -16.99
CA HIS A 148 3.76 2.32 -17.51
C HIS A 148 4.43 3.67 -17.30
N GLN A 149 3.71 4.79 -17.51
CA GLN A 149 4.23 6.11 -17.22
C GLN A 149 4.61 6.25 -15.74
N ALA A 150 3.80 5.73 -14.81
CA ALA A 150 4.12 5.70 -13.38
C ALA A 150 5.35 4.84 -13.07
N LYS A 151 5.58 3.75 -13.82
CA LYS A 151 6.76 2.88 -13.68
C LYS A 151 8.05 3.57 -14.10
N VAL A 152 8.02 4.47 -15.07
CA VAL A 152 9.23 5.14 -15.58
C VAL A 152 9.41 6.58 -15.08
N THR A 153 8.38 7.19 -14.48
CA THR A 153 8.44 8.56 -13.95
C THR A 153 8.95 8.55 -12.52
N ILE A 154 10.07 9.24 -12.28
CA ILE A 154 10.62 9.44 -10.93
C ILE A 154 9.59 10.17 -10.05
N HIS A 155 9.37 9.64 -8.85
CA HIS A 155 8.46 10.23 -7.87
C HIS A 155 8.93 11.65 -7.52
N PRO A 156 8.06 12.67 -7.66
CA PRO A 156 8.47 14.07 -7.47
C PRO A 156 8.86 14.36 -6.02
N ASP A 157 8.11 13.84 -5.05
CA ASP A 157 8.30 14.19 -3.64
C ASP A 157 9.09 13.17 -2.82
N ILE A 158 8.94 11.86 -3.06
CA ILE A 158 9.44 10.79 -2.18
C ILE A 158 10.74 10.17 -2.69
N VAL A 159 11.62 9.81 -1.77
CA VAL A 159 12.87 9.04 -1.99
C VAL A 159 12.93 7.88 -1.01
N ILE A 160 13.52 6.74 -1.37
CA ILE A 160 13.54 5.54 -0.51
C ILE A 160 14.84 5.36 0.24
N ALA A 161 14.76 4.97 1.51
CA ALA A 161 15.91 4.58 2.29
C ALA A 161 16.45 3.21 1.82
N THR A 162 17.75 3.11 1.60
CA THR A 162 18.41 1.84 1.23
C THR A 162 19.17 1.20 2.40
N ARG A 163 19.18 1.88 3.55
CA ARG A 163 19.80 1.45 4.80
C ARG A 163 18.88 1.74 5.98
N ARG A 164 19.03 0.95 7.05
CA ARG A 164 18.31 1.14 8.32
C ARG A 164 18.78 2.40 9.04
N ARG A 165 18.05 2.80 10.08
CA ARG A 165 18.29 4.05 10.82
C ARG A 165 19.73 4.20 11.32
N GLU A 166 20.38 3.11 11.73
CA GLU A 166 21.75 3.14 12.26
C GLU A 166 22.78 3.55 11.19
N GLU A 167 22.52 3.19 9.93
CA GLU A 167 23.42 3.42 8.79
C GLU A 167 22.89 4.51 7.85
N ILE A 168 21.82 5.21 8.23
CA ILE A 168 21.12 6.15 7.35
C ILE A 168 21.98 7.35 6.93
N PHE A 169 23.02 7.70 7.71
CA PHE A 169 23.96 8.78 7.40
C PHE A 169 25.16 8.33 6.56
N GLY A 170 25.22 7.05 6.17
CA GLY A 170 26.33 6.50 5.40
C GLY A 170 27.65 6.37 6.18
N PRO A 171 28.69 5.82 5.54
CA PRO A 171 29.97 5.55 6.20
C PRO A 171 30.73 6.79 6.70
N ASP A 172 30.50 7.94 6.07
CA ASP A 172 31.10 9.22 6.44
C ASP A 172 30.29 9.99 7.51
N GLY A 173 29.11 9.48 7.88
CA GLY A 173 28.20 10.12 8.82
C GLY A 173 27.54 11.40 8.28
N ASN A 174 27.64 11.67 6.97
CA ASN A 174 27.15 12.90 6.34
C ASN A 174 26.52 12.70 4.95
N THR A 175 26.42 11.47 4.45
CA THR A 175 25.79 11.14 3.17
C THR A 175 24.51 10.32 3.40
N PRO A 176 23.32 10.95 3.39
CA PRO A 176 22.05 10.25 3.58
C PRO A 176 21.85 9.11 2.56
N GLN A 177 21.50 7.92 3.04
CA GLN A 177 21.35 6.71 2.23
C GLN A 177 19.95 6.60 1.64
N PHE A 178 19.63 7.51 0.72
CA PHE A 178 18.35 7.56 0.01
C PHE A 178 18.54 7.56 -1.50
N GLU A 179 17.62 6.93 -2.22
CA GLU A 179 17.59 6.89 -3.68
C GLU A 179 16.29 7.45 -4.24
N ASN A 180 16.38 8.08 -5.42
CA ASN A 180 15.19 8.36 -6.22
C ASN A 180 14.55 7.05 -6.65
N ILE A 181 13.24 7.06 -6.82
CA ILE A 181 12.46 5.90 -7.24
C ILE A 181 11.32 6.34 -8.15
N SER A 182 10.82 5.48 -9.03
CA SER A 182 9.62 5.81 -9.80
C SER A 182 8.35 5.76 -8.94
N ILE A 183 7.27 6.39 -9.42
CA ILE A 183 5.97 6.39 -8.74
C ILE A 183 5.51 4.96 -8.46
N TYR A 184 5.54 4.10 -9.48
CA TYR A 184 5.10 2.71 -9.31
C TYR A 184 6.08 1.90 -8.44
N ASN A 185 7.39 2.14 -8.55
CA ASN A 185 8.35 1.43 -7.71
C ASN A 185 8.27 1.86 -6.24
N TYR A 186 7.85 3.10 -5.93
CA TYR A 186 7.51 3.48 -4.55
C TYR A 186 6.31 2.70 -4.01
N PHE A 187 5.29 2.50 -4.84
CA PHE A 187 4.17 1.62 -4.53
C PHE A 187 4.63 0.19 -4.23
N VAL A 188 5.57 -0.37 -5.00
CA VAL A 188 6.21 -1.67 -4.69
C VAL A 188 7.00 -1.63 -3.37
N TRP A 189 7.89 -0.64 -3.21
CA TRP A 189 8.81 -0.55 -2.09
C TRP A 189 8.09 -0.40 -0.75
N SER A 190 7.02 0.39 -0.70
CA SER A 190 6.24 0.63 0.52
C SER A 190 5.59 -0.66 1.04
N HIS A 191 5.09 -1.51 0.15
CA HIS A 191 4.59 -2.84 0.49
C HIS A 191 5.72 -3.75 0.98
N TYR A 192 6.82 -3.88 0.22
CA TYR A 192 8.01 -4.61 0.66
C TYR A 192 8.48 -4.19 2.07
N TYR A 193 8.55 -2.89 2.34
CA TYR A 193 9.01 -2.37 3.62
C TYR A 193 8.06 -2.70 4.77
N SER A 194 6.76 -2.81 4.51
CA SER A 194 5.78 -3.24 5.53
C SER A 194 5.89 -4.73 5.88
N VAL A 195 6.31 -5.58 4.93
CA VAL A 195 6.32 -7.05 5.08
C VAL A 195 7.73 -7.63 5.31
N ARG A 196 8.79 -6.83 5.16
CA ARG A 196 10.17 -7.32 5.36
C ARG A 196 10.39 -7.81 6.79
N LYS A 197 11.31 -8.76 6.95
CA LYS A 197 11.73 -9.27 8.26
C LYS A 197 12.46 -8.23 9.09
N THR A 198 12.41 -8.38 10.42
CA THR A 198 13.25 -7.62 11.34
C THR A 198 14.68 -8.18 11.30
N PHE A 199 15.65 -7.34 10.95
CA PHE A 199 17.06 -7.72 10.94
C PHE A 199 17.63 -7.70 12.35
N LEU A 200 18.21 -8.81 12.81
CA LEU A 200 18.72 -8.96 14.18
C LEU A 200 20.24 -8.76 14.29
N GLY A 201 20.96 -8.69 13.17
CA GLY A 201 22.42 -8.54 13.14
C GLY A 201 23.07 -9.52 12.18
N ALA A 202 24.28 -9.19 11.73
CA ALA A 202 25.04 -10.06 10.84
C ALA A 202 25.31 -11.42 11.52
N GLY A 203 25.07 -12.51 10.80
CA GLY A 203 25.19 -13.88 11.33
C GLY A 203 24.02 -14.35 12.20
N GLN A 204 22.99 -13.52 12.41
CA GLN A 204 21.74 -13.92 13.06
C GLN A 204 20.62 -14.06 12.01
N GLN A 205 19.74 -15.04 12.21
CA GLN A 205 18.58 -15.20 11.35
C GLN A 205 17.60 -14.04 11.59
N SER A 206 17.21 -13.35 10.52
CA SER A 206 16.20 -12.29 10.59
C SER A 206 14.84 -12.85 11.02
N PHE A 207 14.10 -12.08 11.83
CA PHE A 207 12.82 -12.49 12.41
C PHE A 207 11.65 -12.19 11.45
N GLY A 208 10.90 -13.23 11.08
CA GLY A 208 9.79 -13.15 10.12
C GLY A 208 8.39 -13.29 10.72
N GLY A 209 8.23 -13.41 12.04
CA GLY A 209 6.92 -13.45 12.69
C GLY A 209 6.29 -12.07 12.84
N ILE A 210 6.43 -11.21 11.83
CA ILE A 210 5.94 -9.82 11.82
C ILE A 210 5.55 -9.41 10.41
N ASP A 211 4.37 -8.80 10.28
CA ASP A 211 3.87 -8.15 9.07
C ASP A 211 3.04 -6.93 9.49
N PHE A 212 3.36 -5.73 8.96
CA PHE A 212 2.67 -4.49 9.31
C PHE A 212 1.42 -4.22 8.45
N SER A 213 1.17 -5.03 7.41
CA SER A 213 0.12 -4.80 6.41
C SER A 213 -0.71 -6.04 6.08
N HIS A 214 -0.39 -7.21 6.63
CA HIS A 214 -1.16 -8.46 6.50
C HIS A 214 -1.30 -9.15 7.85
N GLU A 215 -2.09 -10.22 7.84
CA GLU A 215 -2.34 -11.12 8.96
C GLU A 215 -2.87 -10.41 10.20
N GLY A 216 -3.55 -9.28 10.04
CA GLY A 216 -4.09 -8.50 11.16
C GLY A 216 -5.04 -7.39 10.72
N PRO A 217 -5.72 -6.72 11.68
CA PRO A 217 -6.80 -5.77 11.41
C PRO A 217 -6.44 -4.65 10.43
N ALA A 218 -5.16 -4.28 10.38
CA ALA A 218 -4.67 -3.22 9.52
C ALA A 218 -4.72 -3.56 8.02
N PHE A 219 -4.87 -4.83 7.64
CA PHE A 219 -4.80 -5.32 6.25
C PHE A 219 -5.58 -4.46 5.25
N VAL A 220 -6.90 -4.33 5.46
CA VAL A 220 -7.76 -3.60 4.51
C VAL A 220 -7.49 -2.10 4.52
N THR A 221 -7.19 -1.52 5.69
CA THR A 221 -6.92 -0.08 5.81
C THR A 221 -5.56 0.31 5.24
N TRP A 222 -4.55 -0.54 5.41
CA TRP A 222 -3.21 -0.32 4.87
C TRP A 222 -3.26 -0.34 3.34
N HIS A 223 -3.90 -1.36 2.76
CA HIS A 223 -4.04 -1.46 1.30
C HIS A 223 -4.96 -0.39 0.71
N ARG A 224 -6.03 0.04 1.42
CA ARG A 224 -6.85 1.19 1.02
C ARG A 224 -6.00 2.46 0.88
N TYR A 225 -5.17 2.76 1.88
CA TYR A 225 -4.29 3.93 1.81
C TYR A 225 -3.20 3.77 0.74
N HIS A 226 -2.65 2.58 0.58
CA HIS A 226 -1.66 2.25 -0.45
C HIS A 226 -2.18 2.53 -1.87
N LEU A 227 -3.42 2.11 -2.17
CA LEU A 227 -4.09 2.43 -3.43
C LEU A 227 -4.38 3.92 -3.58
N LEU A 228 -4.84 4.58 -2.52
CA LEU A 228 -5.18 6.00 -2.54
C LEU A 228 -3.95 6.89 -2.79
N GLN A 229 -2.79 6.47 -2.27
CA GLN A 229 -1.51 7.11 -2.55
C GLN A 229 -1.12 6.97 -4.02
N LEU A 230 -1.14 5.74 -4.57
CA LEU A 230 -0.83 5.51 -5.99
C LEU A 230 -1.79 6.28 -6.92
N GLU A 231 -3.09 6.24 -6.63
CA GLU A 231 -4.10 6.96 -7.40
C GLU A 231 -3.84 8.46 -7.40
N ARG A 232 -3.49 9.05 -6.26
CA ARG A 232 -3.12 10.47 -6.16
C ARG A 232 -1.84 10.80 -6.92
N ASP A 233 -0.81 9.97 -6.82
CA ASP A 233 0.45 10.19 -7.53
C ASP A 233 0.25 10.11 -9.05
N MET A 234 -0.58 9.17 -9.52
CA MET A 234 -0.95 9.06 -10.93
C MET A 234 -1.82 10.24 -11.40
N GLN A 235 -2.79 10.70 -10.60
CA GLN A 235 -3.57 11.91 -10.91
C GLN A 235 -2.66 13.13 -11.11
N ASN A 236 -1.69 13.32 -10.21
CA ASN A 236 -0.73 14.41 -10.29
C ASN A 236 0.18 14.27 -11.54
N MET A 237 0.70 13.07 -11.78
CA MET A 237 1.53 12.76 -12.96
C MET A 237 0.80 13.02 -14.28
N LEU A 238 -0.48 12.63 -14.35
CA LEU A 238 -1.33 12.80 -15.54
C LEU A 238 -1.94 14.19 -15.65
N GLN A 239 -1.84 15.02 -14.59
CA GLN A 239 -2.59 16.27 -14.44
C GLN A 239 -4.10 16.08 -14.62
N ASP A 240 -4.62 14.94 -14.18
CA ASP A 240 -6.04 14.60 -14.25
C ASP A 240 -6.57 14.26 -12.85
N PRO A 241 -7.27 15.19 -12.17
CA PRO A 241 -7.84 14.93 -10.85
C PRO A 241 -9.02 13.96 -10.87
N THR A 242 -9.50 13.53 -12.04
CA THR A 242 -10.62 12.59 -12.20
C THR A 242 -10.19 11.16 -12.50
N PHE A 243 -8.88 10.93 -12.69
CA PHE A 243 -8.34 9.58 -12.89
C PHE A 243 -8.63 8.70 -11.66
N GLY A 244 -9.22 7.53 -11.90
CA GLY A 244 -9.51 6.52 -10.88
C GLY A 244 -8.94 5.16 -11.27
N LEU A 245 -8.43 4.43 -10.28
CA LEU A 245 -7.93 3.08 -10.46
C LEU A 245 -9.10 2.12 -10.73
N PRO A 246 -9.14 1.38 -11.85
CA PRO A 246 -10.14 0.36 -12.06
C PRO A 246 -9.91 -0.85 -11.15
N TYR A 247 -10.86 -1.78 -11.15
CA TYR A 247 -10.76 -3.05 -10.41
C TYR A 247 -10.91 -4.26 -11.31
N TRP A 248 -10.42 -5.40 -10.82
CA TRP A 248 -10.62 -6.71 -11.41
C TRP A 248 -11.52 -7.55 -10.51
N ASN A 249 -12.74 -7.83 -10.97
CA ASN A 249 -13.57 -8.83 -10.31
C ASN A 249 -12.96 -10.22 -10.53
N PHE A 250 -12.13 -10.67 -9.60
CA PHE A 250 -11.55 -12.01 -9.63
C PHE A 250 -12.51 -13.09 -9.12
N ALA A 251 -13.63 -12.73 -8.50
CA ALA A 251 -14.60 -13.69 -7.95
C ALA A 251 -15.54 -14.22 -9.05
N THR A 252 -14.99 -15.04 -9.95
CA THR A 252 -15.67 -15.53 -11.16
C THR A 252 -15.72 -17.06 -11.27
N GLY A 253 -15.03 -17.79 -10.39
CA GLY A 253 -14.89 -19.24 -10.48
C GLY A 253 -14.12 -19.72 -11.71
N GLN A 254 -13.44 -18.81 -12.43
CA GLN A 254 -12.70 -19.17 -13.64
C GLN A 254 -11.36 -19.84 -13.31
N ASN A 255 -10.88 -20.66 -14.24
CA ASN A 255 -9.54 -21.25 -14.22
C ASN A 255 -8.57 -20.48 -15.14
N THR A 256 -8.99 -19.32 -15.65
CA THR A 256 -8.21 -18.42 -16.51
C THR A 256 -8.20 -17.01 -15.93
N CYS A 257 -7.17 -16.24 -16.26
CA CYS A 257 -7.11 -14.81 -15.97
C CYS A 257 -7.74 -14.04 -17.14
N ASP A 258 -8.95 -13.53 -16.96
CA ASP A 258 -9.74 -12.82 -17.99
C ASP A 258 -9.23 -11.41 -18.33
N ILE A 259 -8.38 -10.83 -17.49
CA ILE A 259 -7.67 -9.56 -17.75
C ILE A 259 -6.23 -9.76 -18.30
N CYS A 260 -5.78 -11.01 -18.45
CA CYS A 260 -4.44 -11.34 -18.97
C CYS A 260 -4.45 -11.42 -20.50
N SER A 261 -4.69 -10.28 -21.14
CA SER A 261 -4.62 -10.08 -22.59
C SER A 261 -3.68 -8.90 -22.91
N ASP A 262 -3.15 -8.84 -24.13
CA ASP A 262 -2.14 -7.84 -24.51
C ASP A 262 -2.69 -6.39 -24.59
N ASP A 263 -4.02 -6.22 -24.70
CA ASP A 263 -4.69 -4.91 -24.57
C ASP A 263 -4.90 -4.46 -23.11
N LEU A 264 -4.70 -5.38 -22.15
CA LEU A 264 -4.83 -5.16 -20.72
C LEU A 264 -3.51 -5.52 -20.02
N MET A 265 -3.51 -6.53 -19.13
CA MET A 265 -2.40 -6.81 -18.21
C MET A 265 -1.31 -7.71 -18.80
N GLY A 266 -1.40 -8.00 -20.09
CA GLY A 266 -0.48 -8.85 -20.83
C GLY A 266 -0.88 -10.32 -20.81
N ALA A 267 -0.89 -10.93 -22.00
CA ALA A 267 -1.12 -12.36 -22.17
C ALA A 267 0.10 -13.19 -21.74
N ARG A 268 -0.06 -14.52 -21.70
CA ARG A 268 1.06 -15.45 -21.50
C ARG A 268 1.99 -15.42 -22.72
N SER A 269 3.30 -15.45 -22.50
CA SER A 269 4.28 -15.59 -23.57
C SER A 269 4.24 -16.99 -24.20
N ASN A 270 4.33 -17.04 -25.53
CA ASN A 270 4.44 -18.30 -26.28
C ASN A 270 5.83 -18.95 -26.16
N PHE A 271 6.84 -18.21 -25.66
CA PHE A 271 8.23 -18.67 -25.58
C PHE A 271 8.62 -19.15 -24.18
N ASP A 272 7.96 -18.64 -23.14
CA ASP A 272 8.13 -19.07 -21.75
C ASP A 272 6.79 -18.87 -21.02
N VAL A 273 6.20 -19.97 -20.56
CA VAL A 273 4.87 -19.97 -19.91
C VAL A 273 4.82 -19.18 -18.60
N SER A 274 5.98 -18.85 -18.03
CA SER A 274 6.12 -18.03 -16.82
C SER A 274 6.33 -16.54 -17.11
N LEU A 275 6.40 -16.13 -18.37
CA LEU A 275 6.59 -14.74 -18.77
C LEU A 275 5.34 -14.15 -19.43
N ILE A 276 5.29 -12.83 -19.43
CA ILE A 276 4.28 -12.03 -20.13
C ILE A 276 4.66 -11.94 -21.63
N SER A 277 3.66 -11.98 -22.50
CA SER A 277 3.77 -11.76 -23.95
C SER A 277 4.52 -10.47 -24.27
N GLN A 278 5.46 -10.54 -25.22
CA GLN A 278 6.29 -9.40 -25.64
C GLN A 278 5.51 -8.27 -26.30
N ASN A 279 4.25 -8.50 -26.67
CA ASN A 279 3.36 -7.47 -27.19
C ASN A 279 2.77 -6.57 -26.08
N SER A 280 2.85 -7.00 -24.82
CA SER A 280 2.45 -6.20 -23.68
C SER A 280 3.63 -5.38 -23.15
N ILE A 281 3.39 -4.11 -22.82
CA ILE A 281 4.41 -3.25 -22.22
C ILE A 281 4.93 -3.79 -20.87
N PHE A 282 4.12 -4.60 -20.18
CA PHE A 282 4.47 -5.20 -18.90
C PHE A 282 5.54 -6.30 -19.02
N SER A 283 5.79 -6.85 -20.22
CA SER A 283 6.93 -7.78 -20.41
C SER A 283 8.29 -7.09 -20.31
N GLN A 284 8.32 -5.76 -20.43
CA GLN A 284 9.53 -4.95 -20.33
C GLN A 284 9.85 -4.55 -18.88
N TRP A 285 8.87 -4.68 -17.98
CA TRP A 285 9.03 -4.30 -16.58
C TRP A 285 10.00 -5.23 -15.89
N ARG A 286 10.89 -4.63 -15.10
CA ARG A 286 11.79 -5.33 -14.19
C ARG A 286 11.32 -5.16 -12.75
N VAL A 287 11.53 -6.18 -11.94
CA VAL A 287 11.03 -6.24 -10.57
C VAL A 287 11.98 -5.56 -9.61
N LEU A 288 11.43 -4.97 -8.55
CA LEU A 288 12.16 -4.41 -7.42
C LEU A 288 12.11 -5.38 -6.24
N CYS A 289 13.10 -5.30 -5.35
CA CYS A 289 13.13 -5.99 -4.05
C CYS A 289 13.27 -7.52 -4.11
N GLU A 290 13.88 -8.06 -5.18
CA GLU A 290 14.13 -9.50 -5.35
C GLU A 290 15.29 -10.03 -4.48
N GLY A 291 16.21 -9.17 -4.07
CA GLY A 291 17.42 -9.54 -3.32
C GLY A 291 17.23 -9.79 -1.83
N ILE A 292 16.21 -10.57 -1.41
CA ILE A 292 15.92 -10.81 0.02
C ILE A 292 17.13 -11.30 0.80
N GLU A 293 17.93 -12.19 0.20
CA GLU A 293 19.10 -12.77 0.86
C GLU A 293 20.06 -11.67 1.33
N ASP A 294 20.35 -10.68 0.49
CA ASP A 294 21.18 -9.53 0.87
C ASP A 294 20.53 -8.71 1.99
N TYR A 295 19.23 -8.44 1.90
CA TYR A 295 18.52 -7.60 2.88
C TYR A 295 18.48 -8.26 4.26
N GLU A 296 18.30 -9.58 4.32
CA GLU A 296 18.15 -10.35 5.55
C GLU A 296 19.50 -10.74 6.18
N THR A 297 20.59 -10.78 5.41
CA THR A 297 21.93 -11.16 5.90
C THR A 297 22.82 -9.94 6.16
N LEU A 298 22.74 -8.91 5.31
CA LEU A 298 23.54 -7.69 5.42
C LEU A 298 22.80 -6.57 6.16
N GLY A 299 21.50 -6.71 6.38
CA GLY A 299 20.69 -5.69 7.04
C GLY A 299 20.46 -4.45 6.17
N THR A 300 20.65 -4.56 4.86
CA THR A 300 20.30 -3.52 3.90
C THR A 300 18.78 -3.50 3.66
N ILE A 301 18.31 -2.47 2.95
CA ILE A 301 16.92 -2.34 2.53
C ILE A 301 16.90 -2.32 1.00
N CYS A 302 15.85 -2.89 0.40
CA CYS A 302 15.59 -2.81 -1.04
C CYS A 302 15.88 -1.39 -1.59
N ASN A 303 16.71 -1.33 -2.63
CA ASN A 303 17.10 -0.10 -3.31
C ASN A 303 16.25 0.11 -4.59
N SER A 304 16.61 1.09 -5.42
CA SER A 304 15.89 1.41 -6.66
C SER A 304 16.34 0.58 -7.88
N THR A 305 17.33 -0.29 -7.73
CA THR A 305 17.86 -1.12 -8.82
C THR A 305 16.91 -2.27 -9.13
N GLU A 306 16.44 -2.33 -10.37
CA GLU A 306 15.53 -3.38 -10.82
C GLU A 306 16.29 -4.65 -11.24
N GLY A 307 15.69 -5.82 -10.96
CA GLY A 307 16.22 -7.16 -11.21
C GLY A 307 15.55 -7.86 -12.39
N GLY A 308 15.03 -9.07 -12.14
CA GLY A 308 14.42 -9.94 -13.16
C GLY A 308 13.13 -9.40 -13.79
N PRO A 309 12.59 -10.07 -14.83
CA PRO A 309 11.25 -9.77 -15.34
C PRO A 309 10.15 -10.20 -14.37
N ILE A 310 8.94 -9.69 -14.56
CA ILE A 310 7.74 -10.24 -13.90
C ILE A 310 7.55 -11.69 -14.34
N ARG A 311 7.32 -12.57 -13.36
CA ARG A 311 6.92 -13.97 -13.55
C ARG A 311 5.42 -14.10 -13.28
N ARG A 312 4.67 -14.69 -14.21
CA ARG A 312 3.23 -14.91 -14.05
C ARG A 312 2.78 -16.12 -14.86
N ASN A 313 2.14 -17.08 -14.19
CA ASN A 313 1.63 -18.30 -14.80
C ASN A 313 0.26 -18.67 -14.19
N PRO A 314 -0.82 -17.92 -14.53
CA PRO A 314 -2.14 -18.12 -13.93
C PRO A 314 -2.60 -19.57 -14.02
N ALA A 315 -3.18 -20.10 -12.95
CA ALA A 315 -3.57 -21.50 -12.76
C ALA A 315 -2.43 -22.54 -12.88
N GLY A 316 -1.16 -22.11 -12.95
CA GLY A 316 -0.03 -22.97 -13.26
C GLY A 316 0.52 -23.79 -12.09
N ASN A 317 0.00 -23.63 -10.86
CA ASN A 317 0.51 -24.31 -9.68
C ASN A 317 -0.05 -25.75 -9.56
N VAL A 318 0.49 -26.67 -10.36
CA VAL A 318 0.09 -28.08 -10.38
C VAL A 318 0.35 -28.82 -9.06
N ALA A 319 1.27 -28.33 -8.24
CA ALA A 319 1.57 -28.90 -6.93
C ALA A 319 0.50 -28.55 -5.87
N ARG A 320 -0.32 -27.53 -6.12
CA ARG A 320 -1.38 -27.07 -5.21
C ARG A 320 -2.68 -26.83 -5.99
N PRO A 321 -3.44 -27.88 -6.35
CA PRO A 321 -4.64 -27.75 -7.18
C PRO A 321 -5.70 -26.75 -6.67
N MET A 322 -5.79 -26.58 -5.35
CA MET A 322 -6.69 -25.62 -4.69
C MET A 322 -6.45 -24.16 -5.11
N VAL A 323 -5.27 -23.81 -5.63
CA VAL A 323 -4.95 -22.44 -6.09
C VAL A 323 -4.99 -22.30 -7.61
N GLN A 324 -5.49 -23.30 -8.34
CA GLN A 324 -5.59 -23.26 -9.80
C GLN A 324 -6.92 -22.68 -10.31
N ARG A 325 -7.81 -22.28 -9.40
CA ARG A 325 -9.10 -21.68 -9.70
C ARG A 325 -9.29 -20.44 -8.85
N LEU A 326 -9.88 -19.41 -9.43
CA LEU A 326 -10.24 -18.19 -8.72
C LEU A 326 -11.44 -18.42 -7.78
N PRO A 327 -11.66 -17.52 -6.79
CA PRO A 327 -12.85 -17.56 -5.94
C PRO A 327 -14.15 -17.56 -6.75
N ASP A 328 -15.19 -18.20 -6.21
CA ASP A 328 -16.53 -18.18 -6.80
C ASP A 328 -17.28 -16.88 -6.39
N PRO A 329 -18.26 -16.40 -7.17
CA PRO A 329 -19.04 -15.21 -6.81
C PRO A 329 -19.72 -15.32 -5.43
N GLU A 330 -20.18 -16.52 -5.07
CA GLU A 330 -20.79 -16.83 -3.78
C GLU A 330 -19.83 -16.60 -2.61
N ASP A 331 -18.51 -16.72 -2.81
CA ASP A 331 -17.51 -16.51 -1.76
C ASP A 331 -17.54 -15.04 -1.26
N VAL A 332 -17.69 -14.09 -2.19
CA VAL A 332 -17.82 -12.66 -1.83
C VAL A 332 -19.13 -12.41 -1.09
N ALA A 333 -20.23 -13.03 -1.54
CA ALA A 333 -21.52 -12.88 -0.89
C ALA A 333 -21.49 -13.42 0.55
N GLN A 334 -20.91 -14.60 0.77
CA GLN A 334 -20.78 -15.20 2.11
C GLN A 334 -19.88 -14.38 3.03
N CYS A 335 -18.73 -13.92 2.51
CA CYS A 335 -17.79 -13.12 3.30
C CYS A 335 -18.44 -11.82 3.81
N LEU A 336 -19.31 -11.18 3.01
CA LEU A 336 -20.05 -9.98 3.40
C LEU A 336 -21.10 -10.21 4.49
N GLU A 337 -21.47 -11.46 4.80
CA GLU A 337 -22.36 -11.81 5.92
C GLU A 337 -21.61 -11.97 7.25
N VAL A 338 -20.27 -11.94 7.25
CA VAL A 338 -19.46 -11.94 8.48
C VAL A 338 -19.52 -10.56 9.13
N GLY A 339 -20.33 -10.41 10.17
CA GLY A 339 -20.65 -9.09 10.75
C GLY A 339 -19.62 -8.49 11.71
N LEU A 340 -18.64 -9.27 12.19
CA LEU A 340 -17.55 -8.74 13.01
C LEU A 340 -16.37 -8.38 12.12
N PHE A 341 -15.88 -7.13 12.23
CA PHE A 341 -14.73 -6.67 11.45
C PHE A 341 -13.52 -7.59 11.64
N ASP A 342 -13.17 -7.85 12.90
CA ASP A 342 -12.13 -8.79 13.28
C ASP A 342 -12.42 -9.40 14.66
N THR A 343 -11.75 -10.48 14.99
CA THR A 343 -11.92 -11.24 16.23
C THR A 343 -10.56 -11.61 16.82
N PRO A 344 -10.44 -11.76 18.16
CA PRO A 344 -9.23 -12.28 18.77
C PRO A 344 -8.79 -13.63 18.14
N PRO A 345 -7.48 -13.87 17.96
CA PRO A 345 -6.35 -13.07 18.45
C PRO A 345 -5.94 -11.90 17.52
N PHE A 346 -6.79 -11.50 16.58
CA PHE A 346 -6.54 -10.46 15.57
C PHE A 346 -5.38 -10.84 14.65
N TYR A 347 -5.37 -12.10 14.21
CA TYR A 347 -4.28 -12.68 13.43
C TYR A 347 -4.79 -13.47 12.22
N SER A 348 -3.90 -14.13 11.46
CA SER A 348 -4.26 -14.99 10.32
C SER A 348 -5.05 -16.25 10.71
N ASN A 349 -5.21 -16.54 12.00
CA ASN A 349 -6.02 -17.65 12.53
C ASN A 349 -7.32 -17.22 13.22
N SER A 350 -7.73 -15.95 13.07
CA SER A 350 -9.01 -15.46 13.57
C SER A 350 -10.19 -16.13 12.86
N THR A 351 -11.17 -16.62 13.62
CA THR A 351 -12.43 -17.17 13.10
C THR A 351 -13.57 -16.17 13.29
N ASP A 352 -14.60 -16.23 12.45
CA ASP A 352 -15.74 -15.30 12.46
C ASP A 352 -15.29 -13.82 12.31
N SER A 353 -14.21 -13.60 11.56
CA SER A 353 -13.58 -12.31 11.30
C SER A 353 -13.72 -11.95 9.82
N PHE A 354 -14.41 -10.86 9.50
CA PHE A 354 -14.54 -10.37 8.13
C PHE A 354 -13.17 -10.11 7.53
N ARG A 355 -12.29 -9.40 8.25
CA ARG A 355 -10.93 -9.09 7.81
C ARG A 355 -10.18 -10.36 7.43
N ASN A 356 -10.18 -11.37 8.30
CA ASN A 356 -9.44 -12.62 8.03
C ASN A 356 -10.05 -13.45 6.89
N THR A 357 -11.37 -13.33 6.71
CA THR A 357 -12.13 -13.96 5.63
C THR A 357 -11.80 -13.33 4.29
N VAL A 358 -11.94 -12.00 4.16
CA VAL A 358 -11.67 -11.28 2.90
C VAL A 358 -10.20 -11.33 2.52
N GLU A 359 -9.29 -11.30 3.51
CA GLU A 359 -7.85 -11.51 3.31
C GLU A 359 -7.56 -12.91 2.77
N GLY A 360 -8.35 -13.91 3.19
CA GLY A 360 -8.37 -15.23 2.60
C GLY A 360 -7.64 -16.30 3.39
N TYR A 361 -7.57 -16.16 4.72
CA TYR A 361 -7.06 -17.21 5.63
C TYR A 361 -8.17 -18.08 6.23
N SER A 362 -9.40 -17.56 6.27
CA SER A 362 -10.61 -18.33 6.57
C SER A 362 -11.33 -18.75 5.29
N ASP A 363 -12.18 -19.76 5.38
CA ASP A 363 -13.16 -20.02 4.32
C ASP A 363 -14.19 -18.86 4.24
N PRO A 364 -14.94 -18.72 3.14
CA PRO A 364 -15.87 -17.61 2.94
C PRO A 364 -16.98 -17.46 4.00
N SER A 365 -17.24 -18.50 4.80
CA SER A 365 -18.22 -18.45 5.90
C SER A 365 -17.68 -17.78 7.17
N GLY A 366 -16.37 -17.51 7.23
CA GLY A 366 -15.70 -16.96 8.40
C GLY A 366 -14.89 -17.99 9.20
N LYS A 367 -15.06 -19.28 8.91
CA LYS A 367 -14.40 -20.34 9.67
C LYS A 367 -12.94 -20.49 9.26
N TYR A 368 -12.04 -20.42 10.25
CA TYR A 368 -10.62 -20.63 10.02
C TYR A 368 -10.29 -22.10 9.73
N ASP A 369 -9.46 -22.32 8.72
CA ASP A 369 -8.80 -23.61 8.42
C ASP A 369 -7.38 -23.34 7.87
N PRO A 370 -6.32 -23.88 8.50
CA PRO A 370 -4.94 -23.64 8.05
C PRO A 370 -4.65 -24.07 6.60
N ALA A 371 -5.42 -25.01 6.05
CA ALA A 371 -5.28 -25.49 4.68
C ALA A 371 -5.98 -24.59 3.63
N VAL A 372 -6.94 -23.76 4.05
CA VAL A 372 -7.75 -22.94 3.15
C VAL A 372 -7.00 -21.69 2.73
N ARG A 373 -7.10 -21.36 1.45
CA ARG A 373 -6.79 -20.02 0.91
C ARG A 373 -7.96 -19.62 0.03
N SER A 374 -8.61 -18.52 0.36
CA SER A 374 -9.80 -18.01 -0.33
C SER A 374 -9.58 -16.57 -0.80
N LEU A 375 -10.56 -16.00 -1.50
CA LEU A 375 -10.65 -14.56 -1.83
C LEU A 375 -9.31 -13.92 -2.23
N HIS A 376 -8.84 -12.91 -1.49
CA HIS A 376 -7.61 -12.17 -1.79
C HIS A 376 -6.38 -13.08 -1.89
N ASN A 377 -6.10 -13.92 -0.88
CA ASN A 377 -4.96 -14.83 -0.89
C ASN A 377 -5.03 -15.81 -2.08
N LEU A 378 -6.22 -16.32 -2.39
CA LEU A 378 -6.42 -17.22 -3.53
C LEU A 378 -6.13 -16.50 -4.85
N ALA A 379 -6.59 -15.27 -5.04
CA ALA A 379 -6.31 -14.47 -6.23
C ALA A 379 -4.81 -14.21 -6.42
N HIS A 380 -4.06 -13.95 -5.34
CA HIS A 380 -2.60 -13.84 -5.39
C HIS A 380 -1.92 -15.16 -5.78
N LEU A 381 -2.27 -16.26 -5.12
CA LEU A 381 -1.67 -17.57 -5.34
C LEU A 381 -2.00 -18.15 -6.72
N PHE A 382 -3.17 -17.81 -7.26
CA PHE A 382 -3.61 -18.17 -8.60
C PHE A 382 -2.65 -17.70 -9.69
N LEU A 383 -2.01 -16.54 -9.51
CA LEU A 383 -1.05 -15.98 -10.48
C LEU A 383 0.24 -16.80 -10.58
N ASN A 384 0.58 -17.60 -9.56
CA ASN A 384 1.71 -18.53 -9.52
C ASN A 384 3.01 -17.90 -10.09
N GLY A 385 3.47 -16.84 -9.45
CA GLY A 385 4.62 -16.06 -9.90
C GLY A 385 4.94 -14.89 -8.97
N THR A 386 5.45 -13.80 -9.51
CA THR A 386 5.77 -12.55 -8.79
C THR A 386 4.58 -12.05 -7.97
N GLY A 387 3.38 -12.02 -8.57
CA GLY A 387 2.13 -11.60 -7.91
C GLY A 387 1.69 -12.48 -6.72
N GLY A 388 2.25 -13.67 -6.54
CA GLY A 388 1.93 -14.61 -5.45
C GLY A 388 2.96 -14.64 -4.32
N GLN A 389 3.97 -13.76 -4.35
CA GLN A 389 5.01 -13.65 -3.33
C GLN A 389 4.86 -12.33 -2.59
N THR A 390 4.58 -12.36 -1.28
CA THR A 390 4.24 -11.16 -0.50
C THR A 390 5.25 -10.01 -0.68
N HIS A 391 6.55 -10.28 -0.61
CA HIS A 391 7.58 -9.24 -0.77
C HIS A 391 7.71 -8.65 -2.19
N LEU A 392 7.12 -9.27 -3.23
CA LEU A 392 7.21 -8.84 -4.63
C LEU A 392 5.87 -8.54 -5.28
N SER A 393 4.75 -8.93 -4.68
CA SER A 393 3.47 -9.00 -5.36
C SER A 393 3.05 -7.73 -6.10
N PRO A 394 3.33 -6.50 -5.61
CA PRO A 394 2.97 -5.29 -6.34
C PRO A 394 3.78 -5.04 -7.61
N ASN A 395 4.91 -5.74 -7.82
CA ASN A 395 5.66 -5.66 -9.09
C ASN A 395 4.82 -6.15 -10.27
N ASP A 396 3.88 -7.06 -10.05
CA ASP A 396 2.87 -7.41 -11.05
C ASP A 396 1.70 -6.41 -10.96
N PRO A 397 1.40 -5.64 -12.03
CA PRO A 397 0.36 -4.62 -11.98
C PRO A 397 -1.07 -5.15 -11.83
N ILE A 398 -1.28 -6.48 -11.92
CA ILE A 398 -2.54 -7.09 -11.48
C ILE A 398 -2.81 -6.80 -10.00
N PHE A 399 -1.78 -6.61 -9.17
CA PHE A 399 -1.91 -6.24 -7.75
C PHE A 399 -2.83 -5.04 -7.53
N VAL A 400 -2.69 -4.00 -8.36
CA VAL A 400 -3.52 -2.77 -8.25
C VAL A 400 -5.01 -3.12 -8.40
N LEU A 401 -5.33 -3.92 -9.41
CA LEU A 401 -6.70 -4.29 -9.76
C LEU A 401 -7.32 -5.28 -8.77
N LEU A 402 -6.49 -6.18 -8.24
CA LEU A 402 -6.86 -7.16 -7.21
C LEU A 402 -7.20 -6.43 -5.91
N HIS A 403 -6.35 -5.48 -5.49
CA HIS A 403 -6.58 -4.74 -4.26
C HIS A 403 -7.69 -3.70 -4.38
N THR A 404 -7.93 -3.08 -5.54
CA THR A 404 -9.12 -2.20 -5.70
C THR A 404 -10.42 -2.98 -5.62
N PHE A 405 -10.46 -4.24 -6.07
CA PHE A 405 -11.63 -5.10 -5.85
C PHE A 405 -11.77 -5.53 -4.38
N THR A 406 -10.66 -5.88 -3.72
CA THR A 406 -10.64 -6.15 -2.27
C THR A 406 -11.13 -4.95 -1.46
N ASP A 407 -10.71 -3.74 -1.84
CA ASP A 407 -11.15 -2.47 -1.25
C ASP A 407 -12.64 -2.20 -1.50
N ALA A 408 -13.18 -2.60 -2.64
CA ALA A 408 -14.61 -2.49 -2.93
C ALA A 408 -15.45 -3.44 -2.04
N VAL A 409 -14.98 -4.67 -1.78
CA VAL A 409 -15.62 -5.57 -0.82
C VAL A 409 -15.57 -4.99 0.60
N PHE A 410 -14.42 -4.41 1.00
CA PHE A 410 -14.31 -3.72 2.28
C PHE A 410 -15.25 -2.51 2.38
N ASP A 411 -15.36 -1.70 1.33
CA ASP A 411 -16.25 -0.53 1.33
C ASP A 411 -17.73 -0.92 1.44
N GLU A 412 -18.13 -1.99 0.75
CA GLU A 412 -19.48 -2.53 0.88
C GLU A 412 -19.74 -3.07 2.30
N TRP A 413 -18.75 -3.71 2.93
CA TRP A 413 -18.86 -4.14 4.32
C TRP A 413 -19.07 -2.96 5.28
N LEU A 414 -18.29 -1.88 5.13
CA LEU A 414 -18.47 -0.65 5.92
C LEU A 414 -19.89 -0.09 5.78
N ARG A 415 -20.40 -0.06 4.54
CA ARG A 415 -21.76 0.42 4.24
C ARG A 415 -22.84 -0.48 4.84
N ARG A 416 -22.68 -1.80 4.78
CA ARG A 416 -23.65 -2.78 5.31
C ARG A 416 -23.77 -2.72 6.83
N TYR A 417 -22.65 -2.60 7.54
CA TYR A 417 -22.61 -2.66 9.00
C TYR A 417 -22.54 -1.29 9.68
N SER A 418 -22.61 -0.19 8.92
CA SER A 418 -22.51 1.19 9.44
C SER A 418 -21.26 1.39 10.32
N ALA A 419 -20.15 0.81 9.88
CA ALA A 419 -18.90 0.70 10.64
C ALA A 419 -17.94 1.86 10.41
#